data_AF-A0AA35UXK8-F1
#
_entry.id   AF-A0AA35UXK8-F1
#
_cell.length_a   1.000
_cell.length_b   1.000
_cell.length_c   1.000
_cell.angle_alpha   90.00
_cell.angle_beta   90.00
_cell.angle_gamma   90.00
#
_symmetry.space_group_name_H-M   'P 1'
#
loop_
_entity.id
_entity.type
_entity.pdbx_description
1 polymer ?
#
loop_
_entity_poly.entity_id
_entity_poly.type
_entity_poly.pdbx_seq_one_letter_code
_entity_poly.pdbx_strand_id
1 'polypeptide(L)'
;MTALEAITAQDAPLGHDWLNEGADNFRRALIVLTKLHATPEKMNIDNCERSLRRAARTLIDLWGRVQDEKIEQEKALLARMERLRDGLREDNRRAEMA
;
A
#
# COMPACT_ATOMS: atom_id res chain seq x y z
N MET A 1 -1.35 -13.14 -30.01
CA MET A 1 -1.54 -12.39 -28.77
C MET A 1 -2.50 -13.17 -27.90
N THR A 2 -1.97 -13.91 -26.93
CA THR A 2 -2.75 -14.83 -26.10
C THR A 2 -3.43 -14.09 -24.96
N ALA A 3 -4.53 -14.63 -24.42
CA ALA A 3 -5.18 -14.10 -23.21
C ALA A 3 -4.20 -13.98 -22.02
N LEU A 4 -3.12 -14.77 -22.04
CA LEU A 4 -2.05 -14.75 -21.06
C LEU A 4 -1.20 -13.46 -21.13
N GLU A 5 -0.93 -12.95 -22.33
CA GLU A 5 -0.14 -11.73 -22.56
C GLU A 5 -0.91 -10.44 -22.23
N ALA A 6 -2.25 -10.49 -22.27
CA ALA A 6 -3.10 -9.37 -21.86
C ALA A 6 -3.22 -9.24 -20.32
N ILE A 7 -2.97 -10.32 -19.58
CA ILE A 7 -3.06 -10.37 -18.11
C ILE A 7 -1.77 -9.90 -17.44
N THR A 8 -0.62 -9.96 -18.13
CA THR A 8 0.70 -9.60 -17.59
C THR A 8 1.07 -8.12 -17.76
N ALA A 9 0.24 -7.31 -18.43
CA ALA A 9 0.63 -5.99 -18.90
C ALA A 9 0.29 -4.80 -17.97
N GLN A 10 -0.07 -5.00 -16.71
CA GLN A 10 -0.43 -3.89 -15.81
C GLN A 10 0.21 -3.99 -14.42
N ASP A 11 1.51 -3.69 -14.35
CA ASP A 11 2.09 -3.02 -13.19
C ASP A 11 1.99 -1.51 -13.43
N ALA A 12 0.79 -0.95 -13.26
CA ALA A 12 0.64 0.50 -13.26
C ALA A 12 1.26 1.04 -11.96
N PRO A 13 2.16 2.05 -12.01
CA PRO A 13 2.71 2.62 -10.79
C PRO A 13 1.58 3.34 -10.07
N LEU A 14 1.16 2.80 -8.92
CA LEU A 14 0.23 3.48 -8.03
C LEU A 14 0.86 4.83 -7.66
N GLY A 15 0.15 5.92 -7.92
CA GLY A 15 0.56 7.25 -7.48
C GLY A 15 0.74 7.26 -5.96
N HIS A 16 1.99 7.34 -5.51
CA HIS A 16 2.37 7.19 -4.11
C HIS A 16 2.50 8.53 -3.37
N ASP A 17 1.67 9.52 -3.72
CA ASP A 17 1.71 10.85 -3.06
C ASP A 17 1.52 10.74 -1.54
N TRP A 18 0.73 9.76 -1.11
CA TRP A 18 0.52 9.43 0.29
C TRP A 18 1.77 8.84 0.98
N LEU A 19 2.64 8.12 0.27
CA LEU A 19 3.93 7.68 0.82
C LEU A 19 4.88 8.85 1.02
N ASN A 20 4.88 9.82 0.11
CA ASN A 20 5.69 11.04 0.24
C ASN A 20 5.23 11.87 1.43
N GLU A 21 3.92 12.08 1.59
CA GLU A 21 3.37 12.74 2.77
C GLU A 21 3.71 11.98 4.06
N GLY A 22 3.64 10.64 4.03
CA GLY A 22 4.08 9.79 5.13
C GLY A 22 5.53 10.05 5.53
N ALA A 23 6.45 9.91 4.59
CA ALA A 23 7.89 10.09 4.79
C ALA A 23 8.24 11.47 5.35
N ASP A 24 7.56 12.52 4.87
CA ASP A 24 7.76 13.87 5.37
C ASP A 24 7.28 14.06 6.81
N ASN A 25 6.13 13.48 7.18
CA ASN A 25 5.65 13.52 8.56
C ASN A 25 6.58 12.74 9.50
N PHE A 26 7.13 11.61 9.06
CA PHE A 26 8.14 10.87 9.82
C PHE A 26 9.42 11.66 10.03
N ARG A 27 9.94 12.30 8.97
CA ARG A 27 11.14 13.14 9.08
C ARG A 27 10.94 14.25 10.11
N ARG A 28 9.76 14.89 10.11
CA ARG A 28 9.40 15.93 11.09
C ARG A 28 9.34 15.37 12.51
N ALA A 29 8.71 14.21 12.71
CA ALA A 29 8.66 13.56 14.02
C ALA A 29 10.06 13.21 14.55
N LEU A 30 10.92 12.66 13.69
CA LEU A 30 12.29 12.32 14.06
C LEU A 30 13.08 13.56 14.51
N ILE A 31 12.98 14.68 13.76
CA ILE A 31 13.62 15.95 14.15
C ILE A 31 13.13 16.42 15.53
N VAL A 32 11.83 16.33 15.79
CA VAL A 32 11.26 16.71 17.10
C VAL A 32 11.81 15.82 18.21
N LEU A 33 11.84 14.49 18.02
CA LEU A 33 12.37 13.55 19.00
C LEU A 33 13.87 13.76 19.27
N THR A 34 14.67 13.97 18.23
CA THR A 34 16.10 14.27 18.37
C THR A 34 16.32 15.55 19.16
N LYS A 35 15.55 16.61 18.89
CA LYS A 35 15.67 17.89 19.61
C LYS A 35 15.22 17.79 21.07
N LEU A 36 14.11 17.09 21.34
CA LEU A 36 13.65 16.82 22.70
C LEU A 36 14.68 16.03 23.51
N HIS A 37 15.37 15.08 22.88
CA HIS A 37 16.43 14.32 23.53
C HIS A 37 17.66 15.17 23.85
N ALA A 38 18.08 16.02 22.91
CA ALA A 38 19.32 16.79 23.03
C ALA A 38 19.20 18.04 23.94
N THR A 39 18.09 18.78 23.84
CA THR A 39 17.89 20.05 24.55
C THR A 39 16.41 20.25 24.95
N PRO A 40 15.85 19.41 25.84
CA PRO A 40 14.43 19.45 26.19
C PRO A 40 13.98 20.81 26.76
N GLU A 41 14.85 21.51 27.49
CA GLU A 41 14.58 22.78 28.15
C GLU A 41 14.36 23.96 27.19
N LYS A 42 14.81 23.82 25.93
CA LYS A 42 14.67 24.84 24.88
C LYS A 42 13.46 24.59 23.97
N MET A 43 12.75 23.50 24.18
CA MET A 43 11.67 23.07 23.30
C MET A 43 10.31 23.59 23.77
N ASN A 44 9.51 24.04 22.81
CA ASN A 44 8.09 24.27 23.04
C ASN A 44 7.36 22.92 23.04
N ILE A 45 6.94 22.45 24.22
CA ILE A 45 6.35 21.13 24.41
C ILE A 45 5.03 20.97 23.64
N ASP A 46 4.16 21.98 23.62
CA ASP A 46 2.88 21.94 22.88
C ASP A 46 3.07 21.76 21.37
N ASN A 47 4.11 22.38 20.80
CA ASN A 47 4.45 22.22 19.39
C ASN A 47 5.02 20.83 19.09
N CYS A 48 5.79 20.28 20.03
CA CYS A 48 6.29 18.91 19.92
C CYS A 48 5.13 17.92 19.93
N GLU A 49 4.22 18.05 20.89
CA GLU A 49 3.02 17.21 20.99
C GLU A 49 2.19 17.25 19.69
N ARG A 50 1.91 18.45 19.18
CA ARG A 50 1.16 18.63 17.92
C ARG A 50 1.84 17.94 16.74
N SER A 51 3.16 18.07 16.63
CA SER A 51 3.94 17.45 15.55
C SER A 51 3.93 15.92 15.64
N LEU A 52 4.13 15.38 16.84
CA LEU A 52 4.12 13.94 17.09
C LEU A 52 2.72 13.35 16.88
N ARG A 53 1.66 14.02 17.35
CA ARG A 53 0.27 13.58 17.14
C ARG A 53 -0.08 13.55 15.66
N ARG A 54 0.35 14.55 14.88
CA ARG A 54 0.15 14.57 13.43
C ARG A 54 0.83 13.36 12.77
N ALA A 55 2.09 13.10 13.09
CA ALA A 55 2.82 11.96 12.52
C ALA A 55 2.20 10.61 12.91
N ALA A 56 1.76 10.45 14.17
CA ALA A 56 1.07 9.24 14.63
C ALA A 56 -0.25 9.01 13.87
N ARG A 57 -1.02 10.07 13.59
CA ARG A 57 -2.25 9.96 12.78
C ARG A 57 -1.95 9.54 11.34
N THR A 58 -0.98 10.20 10.69
CA THR A 58 -0.54 9.82 9.34
C THR A 58 -0.13 8.36 9.29
N LEU A 59 0.59 7.87 10.29
CA LEU A 59 1.00 6.46 10.42
C LEU A 59 -0.18 5.48 10.41
N ILE A 60 -1.23 5.78 11.18
CA ILE A 60 -2.44 4.96 11.23
C ILE A 60 -3.16 4.97 9.88
N ASP A 61 -3.25 6.14 9.25
CA ASP A 61 -3.89 6.27 7.93
C ASP A 61 -3.12 5.51 6.85
N LEU A 62 -1.78 5.55 6.89
CA LEU A 62 -0.91 4.76 6.00
C LEU A 62 -1.10 3.27 6.19
N TRP A 63 -1.17 2.82 7.45
CA TRP A 63 -1.42 1.42 7.77
C TRP A 63 -2.76 0.95 7.17
N GLY A 64 -3.83 1.74 7.32
CA GLY A 64 -5.13 1.45 6.71
C GLY A 64 -5.02 1.28 5.19
N ARG A 65 -4.37 2.22 4.50
CA ARG A 65 -4.18 2.14 3.04
C ARG A 65 -3.40 0.89 2.61
N VAL A 66 -2.37 0.50 3.36
CA VAL A 66 -1.61 -0.73 3.08
C VAL A 66 -2.48 -1.98 3.25
N GLN A 67 -3.36 -2.00 4.25
CA GLN A 67 -4.30 -3.11 4.42
C GLN A 67 -5.32 -3.17 3.27
N ASP A 68 -5.86 -2.03 2.86
CA ASP A 68 -6.79 -1.95 1.73
C ASP A 68 -6.14 -2.43 0.44
N GLU A 69 -4.94 -1.97 0.14
CA GLU A 69 -4.17 -2.38 -1.04
C GLU A 69 -3.89 -3.89 -1.03
N LYS A 70 -3.51 -4.45 0.12
CA LYS A 70 -3.32 -5.90 0.28
C LYS A 70 -4.60 -6.67 -0.05
N ILE A 71 -5.75 -6.22 0.46
CA ILE A 71 -7.04 -6.86 0.22
C ILE A 71 -7.40 -6.82 -1.28
N GLU A 72 -7.18 -5.68 -1.94
CA GLU A 72 -7.45 -5.56 -3.38
C GLU A 72 -6.53 -6.47 -4.22
N GLN A 73 -5.25 -6.60 -3.84
CA GLN A 73 -4.34 -7.54 -4.48
C GLN A 73 -4.79 -9.00 -4.30
N GLU A 74 -5.25 -9.38 -3.10
CA GLU A 74 -5.79 -10.72 -2.83
C GLU A 74 -7.05 -11.01 -3.66
N LYS A 75 -7.99 -10.05 -3.74
CA LYS A 75 -9.19 -10.16 -4.60
C LYS A 75 -8.83 -10.31 -6.08
N ALA A 76 -7.88 -9.50 -6.56
CA ALA A 76 -7.42 -9.55 -7.94
C ALA A 76 -6.78 -10.92 -8.28
N LEU A 77 -6.01 -11.47 -7.34
CA LEU A 77 -5.43 -12.81 -7.48
C LEU A 77 -6.50 -13.89 -7.54
N LEU A 78 -7.49 -13.86 -6.65
CA LEU A 78 -8.59 -14.82 -6.65
C LEU A 78 -9.37 -14.79 -7.97
N ALA A 79 -9.76 -13.59 -8.43
CA ALA A 79 -10.44 -13.42 -9.71
C ALA A 79 -9.59 -13.89 -10.91
N ARG A 80 -8.26 -13.80 -10.83
CA ARG A 80 -7.35 -14.35 -11.83
C ARG A 80 -7.35 -15.88 -11.81
N MET A 81 -7.29 -16.50 -10.63
CA MET A 81 -7.32 -17.95 -10.49
C MET A 81 -8.64 -18.55 -10.98
N GLU A 82 -9.77 -17.89 -10.72
CA GLU A 82 -11.08 -18.30 -11.22
C GLU A 82 -11.13 -18.30 -12.76
N ARG A 83 -10.65 -17.22 -13.39
CA ARG A 83 -10.57 -17.13 -14.85
C ARG A 83 -9.70 -18.23 -15.45
N LEU A 84 -8.55 -18.54 -14.84
CA LEU A 84 -7.67 -19.62 -15.29
C LEU A 84 -8.33 -20.99 -15.17
N ARG A 85 -9.01 -21.26 -14.04
CA ARG A 85 -9.73 -22.51 -13.81
C ARG A 85 -10.83 -22.72 -14.84
N ASP A 86 -11.61 -21.68 -15.12
CA ASP A 86 -12.73 -21.78 -16.05
C ASP A 86 -12.24 -21.93 -17.51
N GLY A 87 -11.12 -21.30 -17.86
CA GLY A 87 -10.42 -21.55 -19.12
C GLY A 87 -9.97 -23.01 -19.27
N LEU A 88 -9.33 -23.59 -18.25
CA LEU A 88 -8.91 -25.00 -18.28
C LEU A 88 -10.09 -25.98 -18.39
N ARG A 89 -11.22 -25.68 -17.72
CA ARG A 89 -12.45 -26.49 -17.84
C ARG A 89 -13.02 -26.45 -19.25
N GLU A 90 -12.96 -25.30 -19.90
CA GLU A 90 -13.41 -25.13 -21.27
C GLU A 90 -12.50 -25.89 -22.26
N ASP A 91 -11.18 -25.79 -22.10
CA ASP A 91 -10.23 -26.50 -22.96
C ASP A 91 -10.35 -28.02 -22.82
N ASN A 92 -10.55 -28.54 -21.60
CA ASN A 92 -10.81 -29.97 -21.39
C ASN A 92 -12.10 -30.43 -22.07
N ARG A 93 -13.20 -29.66 -21.93
CA ARG A 93 -14.46 -29.99 -22.62
C ARG A 93 -14.31 -30.03 -24.13
N ARG A 94 -13.51 -29.13 -24.71
CA ARG A 94 -13.22 -29.14 -26.15
C ARG A 94 -12.41 -30.36 -26.55
N ALA A 95 -11.43 -30.76 -25.74
CA ALA A 95 -10.61 -31.94 -25.99
C ALA A 95 -11.42 -33.24 -25.90
N GLU A 96 -12.42 -33.33 -25.02
CA GLU A 96 -13.31 -34.50 -24.90
C GLU A 96 -14.32 -34.63 -26.06
N MET A 97 -14.62 -33.52 -26.75
CA MET A 97 -15.55 -33.49 -27.89
C MET A 97 -14.86 -33.64 -29.27
N ALA A 98 -13.53 -33.65 -29.31
CA ALA A 98 -12.72 -33.80 -30.53
C ALA A 98 -12.25 -35.25 -30.73
#